data_AF-A0AAJ4XAV2-F1
#
_entry.id   AF-A0AAJ4XAV2-F1
#
_cell.length_a   1.000
_cell.length_b   1.000
_cell.length_c   1.000
_cell.angle_alpha   90.00
_cell.angle_beta   90.00
_cell.angle_gamma   90.00
#
_symmetry.space_group_name_H-M   'P 1'
#
loop_
_entity.id
_entity.type
_entity.pdbx_description
1 polymer ?
#
loop_
_entity_poly.entity_id
_entity_poly.type
_entity_poly.pdbx_seq_one_letter_code
_entity_poly.pdbx_strand_id
1 'polypeptide(L)'
;MKWPLFLFLILPMLSFGQNKTANKLQPNIQPTYADAVYLAELEQKFNDPLATDFSLISNEIKGILIKYNVDINASESTQNKLLAELIDYTKGYLPTVDKFNLNKGSNIGGSTGTKKANLPEAVNPANALGFGWEAAAINGLSTFMANRFKQETIHFGLNRLFNQIKEKDAKIFNALLPDTYKEICSLQYSNNYYSADLVFLRQVVDNDLEKIHYRIAKEVKNVFPRIPDEGADILKIAANIHSDLGTGLTLPGMFSRLDKETYYNATITKAITLNHLFSEALRDIDGSEGTWVDIHKLKSPTSGQKVGKFFFGLLMEQLKPFIPSDNQDENLKKINQLITYFEDLNSAAVFLKKNNFNLNVEQGLQLLNMLQTSISTLIKTGDELEILPYSSEYLIQFSNYQDFASSLVKRDYQKALITILKQMINYLPEEQVTTYRRSLIFMVQLAETKDDKDMEQLLEAYALPIGGSSIKRNSNFNVSLNGYVGLTAGNEIAYGSENQAKTNIGLAAPIGVSINFNKNFTVFASIIDLGTLVNVRLNNDTTFFSNLKFEHFLAPGIGLYYNFKKSPITLGAHYNYIPNLRTIKIGNGEAAVTEKNVSVSRFNVSLLVDIPFFTLYNK
;
A
#
# COMPACT_ATOMS: atom_id res chain seq x y z
N MET A 1 24.24 7.20 -59.38
CA MET A 1 23.06 7.50 -58.52
C MET A 1 23.12 6.51 -57.35
N LYS A 2 23.31 6.93 -56.09
CA LYS A 2 22.36 7.67 -55.21
C LYS A 2 21.07 6.85 -55.02
N TRP A 3 20.60 6.46 -53.83
CA TRP A 3 21.00 6.65 -52.41
C TRP A 3 20.22 5.59 -51.59
N PRO A 4 20.63 5.24 -50.36
CA PRO A 4 19.66 4.94 -49.30
C PRO A 4 19.78 5.96 -48.16
N LEU A 5 18.66 6.27 -47.51
CA LEU A 5 18.61 7.20 -46.38
C LEU A 5 19.37 6.65 -45.17
N PHE A 6 20.49 7.29 -44.83
CA PHE A 6 20.99 7.36 -43.46
C PHE A 6 20.14 8.38 -42.70
N LEU A 7 19.43 7.96 -41.65
CA LEU A 7 18.89 8.88 -40.63
C LEU A 7 18.47 8.11 -39.35
N PHE A 8 19.44 7.42 -38.75
CA PHE A 8 19.35 6.93 -37.36
C PHE A 8 20.74 7.03 -36.69
N LEU A 9 21.25 8.25 -36.62
CA LEU A 9 22.35 8.67 -35.73
C LEU A 9 22.29 10.19 -35.61
N ILE A 10 22.56 10.70 -34.40
CA ILE A 10 22.51 12.13 -34.03
C ILE A 10 21.10 12.75 -34.06
N LEU A 11 20.39 12.69 -32.93
CA LEU A 11 19.39 13.70 -32.54
C LEU A 11 19.14 13.64 -31.01
N PRO A 12 19.99 14.27 -30.16
CA PRO A 12 19.62 14.61 -28.80
C PRO A 12 18.69 15.83 -28.82
N MET A 13 17.49 15.70 -29.37
CA MET A 13 16.50 16.78 -29.34
C MET A 13 15.65 16.74 -28.06
N LEU A 14 16.04 17.62 -27.14
CA LEU A 14 15.13 18.54 -26.47
C LEU A 14 13.93 17.92 -25.73
N SER A 15 14.18 17.42 -24.52
CA SER A 15 13.16 17.42 -23.47
C SER A 15 12.91 18.86 -22.96
N PHE A 16 12.31 19.71 -23.79
CA PHE A 16 11.75 20.98 -23.33
C PHE A 16 10.52 20.71 -22.46
N GLY A 17 10.77 20.61 -21.16
CA GLY A 17 9.77 20.36 -20.11
C GLY A 17 10.31 20.77 -18.75
N GLN A 18 10.92 21.97 -18.68
CA GLN A 18 11.49 22.48 -17.43
C GLN A 18 10.39 22.74 -16.39
N ASN A 19 10.29 21.87 -15.39
CA ASN A 19 10.08 22.36 -14.03
C ASN A 19 11.44 22.81 -13.49
N LYS A 20 11.54 24.07 -13.10
CA LYS A 20 12.78 24.65 -12.54
C LYS A 20 13.02 24.14 -11.12
N THR A 21 13.64 22.97 -10.98
CA THR A 21 14.32 22.57 -9.74
C THR A 21 15.72 23.16 -9.72
N ALA A 22 16.02 24.00 -8.73
CA ALA A 22 17.31 24.66 -8.60
C ALA A 22 18.45 23.67 -8.31
N ASN A 23 19.66 23.99 -8.80
CA ASN A 23 20.94 23.49 -8.31
C ASN A 23 21.22 21.97 -8.28
N LYS A 24 20.65 21.15 -9.18
CA LYS A 24 21.32 19.87 -9.47
C LYS A 24 22.58 20.15 -10.30
N LEU A 25 23.77 19.96 -9.72
CA LEU A 25 25.02 19.91 -10.48
C LEU A 25 24.87 18.86 -11.60
N GLN A 26 25.27 19.21 -12.82
CA GLN A 26 25.39 18.22 -13.89
C GLN A 26 26.81 17.62 -13.87
N PRO A 27 26.99 16.39 -13.35
CA PRO A 27 28.28 15.71 -13.39
C PRO A 27 28.69 15.42 -14.84
N ASN A 28 29.99 15.52 -15.12
CA ASN A 28 30.57 14.91 -16.31
C ASN A 28 30.81 13.43 -16.02
N ILE A 29 29.83 12.56 -16.29
CA ILE A 29 29.93 11.11 -16.02
C ILE A 29 30.50 10.39 -17.24
N GLN A 30 31.64 9.72 -17.10
CA GLN A 30 32.36 9.07 -18.20
C GLN A 30 32.93 7.68 -17.81
N PRO A 31 33.07 6.74 -18.77
CA PRO A 31 33.54 5.35 -18.55
C PRO A 31 35.05 5.28 -18.30
N THR A 32 35.44 5.71 -17.11
CA THR A 32 36.80 6.14 -16.77
C THR A 32 37.85 5.04 -16.75
N TYR A 33 37.47 3.83 -16.35
CA TYR A 33 38.36 2.70 -16.43
C TYR A 33 38.65 2.30 -17.88
N ALA A 34 37.62 2.22 -18.73
CA ALA A 34 37.80 1.91 -20.16
C ALA A 34 38.64 2.98 -20.88
N ASP A 35 38.38 4.26 -20.64
CA ASP A 35 39.18 5.37 -21.19
C ASP A 35 40.64 5.34 -20.66
N ALA A 36 40.86 4.99 -19.39
CA ALA A 36 42.20 4.88 -18.81
C ALA A 36 43.01 3.67 -19.32
N VAL A 37 42.34 2.53 -19.57
CA VAL A 37 42.94 1.38 -20.27
C VAL A 37 43.34 1.79 -21.68
N TYR A 38 42.45 2.47 -22.42
CA TYR A 38 42.76 2.91 -23.77
C TYR A 38 43.89 3.95 -23.81
N LEU A 39 43.94 4.89 -22.86
CA LEU A 39 45.07 5.82 -22.72
C LEU A 39 46.39 5.11 -22.43
N ALA A 40 46.41 4.03 -21.65
CA ALA A 40 47.61 3.24 -21.41
C ALA A 40 48.08 2.49 -22.68
N GLU A 41 47.16 1.99 -23.50
CA GLU A 41 47.50 1.44 -24.82
C GLU A 41 48.02 2.53 -25.78
N LEU A 42 47.39 3.71 -25.80
CA LEU A 42 47.80 4.82 -26.65
C LEU A 42 49.17 5.36 -26.25
N GLU A 43 49.45 5.50 -24.95
CA GLU A 43 50.80 5.80 -24.44
C GLU A 43 51.80 4.74 -24.86
N GLN A 44 51.48 3.44 -24.73
CA GLN A 44 52.39 2.37 -25.14
C GLN A 44 52.69 2.44 -26.64
N LYS A 45 51.67 2.68 -27.48
CA LYS A 45 51.82 2.88 -28.94
C LYS A 45 52.62 4.16 -29.25
N PHE A 46 52.42 5.25 -28.52
CA PHE A 46 53.16 6.51 -28.71
C PHE A 46 54.66 6.37 -28.38
N ASN A 47 55.00 5.50 -27.43
CA ASN A 47 56.39 5.26 -27.03
C ASN A 47 57.05 4.08 -27.77
N ASP A 48 56.36 3.44 -28.73
CA ASP A 48 56.95 2.41 -29.59
C ASP A 48 57.86 3.05 -30.64
N PRO A 49 59.17 2.72 -30.71
CA PRO A 49 60.08 3.25 -31.72
C PRO A 49 59.69 2.95 -33.19
N LEU A 50 58.76 2.00 -33.40
CA LEU A 50 58.25 1.61 -34.72
C LEU A 50 56.89 2.22 -35.06
N ALA A 51 56.29 3.03 -34.17
CA ALA A 51 55.05 3.72 -34.45
C ALA A 51 55.20 4.75 -35.59
N THR A 52 54.14 4.92 -36.37
CA THR A 52 54.10 5.88 -37.49
C THR A 52 52.92 6.86 -37.43
N ASP A 53 51.88 6.55 -36.64
CA ASP A 53 50.62 7.31 -36.55
C ASP A 53 50.58 8.34 -35.39
N PHE A 54 51.68 9.04 -35.13
CA PHE A 54 51.89 9.77 -33.86
C PHE A 54 50.76 10.72 -33.44
N SER A 55 50.17 11.53 -34.33
CA SER A 55 48.98 12.32 -33.96
C SER A 55 47.62 11.73 -34.23
N LEU A 56 47.51 10.51 -34.77
CA LEU A 56 46.26 9.76 -34.58
C LEU A 56 46.13 9.51 -33.08
N ILE A 57 47.19 8.95 -32.52
CA ILE A 57 47.36 8.69 -31.08
C ILE A 57 47.23 10.00 -30.27
N SER A 58 47.96 11.07 -30.61
CA SER A 58 47.80 12.41 -29.98
C SER A 58 46.38 12.94 -30.01
N ASN A 59 45.65 12.82 -31.12
CA ASN A 59 44.30 13.37 -31.26
C ASN A 59 43.27 12.51 -30.52
N GLU A 60 43.49 11.21 -30.42
CA GLU A 60 42.68 10.33 -29.59
C GLU A 60 42.91 10.61 -28.10
N ILE A 61 44.17 10.72 -27.65
CA ILE A 61 44.52 11.17 -26.30
C ILE A 61 43.86 12.54 -26.01
N LYS A 62 43.99 13.50 -26.92
CA LYS A 62 43.36 14.83 -26.80
C LYS A 62 41.84 14.77 -26.74
N GLY A 63 41.20 13.92 -27.54
CA GLY A 63 39.75 13.70 -27.52
C GLY A 63 39.27 13.17 -26.17
N ILE A 64 40.02 12.24 -25.58
CA ILE A 64 39.74 11.70 -24.25
C ILE A 64 39.97 12.77 -23.18
N LEU A 65 41.07 13.51 -23.19
CA LEU A 65 41.30 14.58 -22.21
C LEU A 65 40.22 15.67 -22.26
N ILE A 66 39.80 16.10 -23.46
CA ILE A 66 38.71 17.07 -23.63
C ILE A 66 37.36 16.52 -23.15
N LYS A 67 37.06 15.23 -23.40
CA LYS A 67 35.86 14.54 -22.87
C LYS A 67 35.75 14.62 -21.34
N TYR A 68 36.88 14.82 -20.64
CA TYR A 68 36.96 14.95 -19.19
C TYR A 68 37.02 16.40 -18.67
N ASN A 69 36.91 17.39 -19.56
CA ASN A 69 37.12 18.82 -19.28
C ASN A 69 38.54 19.16 -18.78
N VAL A 70 39.54 18.36 -19.17
CA VAL A 70 40.95 18.66 -18.89
C VAL A 70 41.37 19.89 -19.70
N ASP A 71 41.86 20.93 -19.03
CA ASP A 71 42.50 22.04 -19.73
C ASP A 71 43.92 21.64 -20.18
N ILE A 72 44.01 21.26 -21.45
CA ILE A 72 45.26 20.89 -22.14
C ILE A 72 46.22 22.08 -22.35
N ASN A 73 45.80 23.32 -22.06
CA ASN A 73 46.61 24.53 -22.13
C ASN A 73 46.94 25.09 -20.74
N ALA A 74 46.55 24.40 -19.66
CA ALA A 74 46.85 24.80 -18.30
C ALA A 74 48.37 24.92 -18.05
N SER A 75 48.77 25.80 -17.13
CA SER A 75 50.16 25.87 -16.68
C SER A 75 50.53 24.60 -15.91
N GLU A 76 51.81 24.20 -15.93
CA GLU A 76 52.32 23.05 -15.16
C GLU A 76 51.92 23.09 -13.66
N SER A 77 51.76 24.29 -13.11
CA SER A 77 51.32 24.53 -11.72
C SER A 77 49.83 24.27 -11.45
N THR A 78 48.98 24.26 -12.47
CA THR A 78 47.52 24.07 -12.37
C THR A 78 47.04 22.76 -13.02
N GLN A 79 47.92 22.13 -13.79
CA GLN A 79 47.72 20.84 -14.47
C GLN A 79 47.58 19.68 -13.48
N ASN A 80 46.81 18.66 -13.87
CA ASN A 80 46.71 17.41 -13.11
C ASN A 80 48.00 16.59 -13.28
N LYS A 81 48.77 16.42 -12.20
CA LYS A 81 50.09 15.76 -12.25
C LYS A 81 50.02 14.32 -12.77
N LEU A 82 48.89 13.65 -12.61
CA LEU A 82 48.69 12.28 -13.08
C LEU A 82 48.46 12.21 -14.61
N LEU A 83 48.09 13.32 -15.26
CA LEU A 83 47.81 13.43 -16.69
C LEU A 83 48.87 14.22 -17.48
N ALA A 84 49.96 14.67 -16.83
CA ALA A 84 50.92 15.59 -17.41
C ALA A 84 51.54 15.09 -18.73
N GLU A 85 52.09 13.88 -18.73
CA GLU A 85 52.70 13.23 -19.91
C GLU A 85 51.72 13.10 -21.09
N LEU A 86 50.45 12.78 -20.83
CA LEU A 86 49.42 12.65 -21.86
C LEU A 86 49.11 14.00 -22.52
N ILE A 87 49.11 15.09 -21.74
CA ILE A 87 48.87 16.44 -22.26
C ILE A 87 50.00 16.87 -23.20
N ASP A 88 51.25 16.48 -22.91
CA ASP A 88 52.38 16.74 -23.80
C ASP A 88 52.30 15.96 -25.12
N TYR A 89 51.82 14.72 -25.09
CA TYR A 89 51.54 13.96 -26.32
C TYR A 89 50.49 14.62 -27.22
N THR A 90 49.64 15.53 -26.72
CA THR A 90 48.58 16.18 -27.52
C THR A 90 49.06 17.23 -28.53
N LYS A 91 50.38 17.42 -28.68
CA LYS A 91 51.00 18.59 -29.33
C LYS A 91 51.52 18.36 -30.79
N GLY A 92 51.21 17.22 -31.46
CA GLY A 92 51.38 16.98 -32.93
C GLY A 92 52.21 15.72 -33.35
N TYR A 93 52.16 15.11 -34.56
CA TYR A 93 51.49 15.37 -35.87
C TYR A 93 50.97 14.06 -36.63
N LEU A 94 49.96 14.13 -37.54
CA LEU A 94 49.11 13.01 -38.12
C LEU A 94 49.48 12.59 -39.58
N PRO A 95 49.20 11.33 -40.06
CA PRO A 95 48.02 11.04 -40.94
C PRO A 95 47.53 9.53 -41.07
N THR A 96 46.35 9.10 -40.59
CA THR A 96 45.04 8.83 -41.31
C THR A 96 44.80 7.59 -42.22
N VAL A 97 43.80 6.74 -41.84
CA VAL A 97 42.67 6.15 -42.66
C VAL A 97 42.97 4.96 -43.64
N ASP A 98 42.15 3.91 -43.91
CA ASP A 98 40.71 3.54 -43.70
C ASP A 98 40.45 2.01 -43.44
N LYS A 99 39.18 1.52 -43.57
CA LYS A 99 38.64 0.15 -43.35
C LYS A 99 38.22 -0.61 -44.64
N PHE A 100 37.91 -1.92 -44.52
CA PHE A 100 37.19 -2.72 -45.54
C PHE A 100 36.01 -3.55 -44.97
N ASN A 101 35.06 -3.94 -45.85
CA ASN A 101 33.72 -4.53 -45.59
C ASN A 101 33.56 -5.94 -46.21
N LEU A 102 32.46 -6.66 -45.88
CA LEU A 102 31.53 -7.45 -46.77
C LEU A 102 30.71 -8.51 -45.94
N ASN A 103 29.36 -8.46 -45.90
CA ASN A 103 28.33 -9.21 -46.71
C ASN A 103 28.24 -10.76 -46.47
N LYS A 104 27.10 -11.51 -46.59
CA LYS A 104 25.62 -11.26 -46.62
C LYS A 104 24.85 -12.62 -46.73
N GLY A 105 23.56 -12.71 -46.35
CA GLY A 105 22.59 -13.78 -46.76
C GLY A 105 21.98 -14.63 -45.60
N SER A 106 20.67 -14.79 -45.36
CA SER A 106 19.49 -15.25 -46.15
C SER A 106 19.33 -16.80 -46.17
N ASN A 107 18.16 -17.48 -46.09
CA ASN A 107 16.73 -17.09 -46.05
C ASN A 107 15.81 -18.34 -45.80
N ILE A 108 14.48 -18.16 -45.58
CA ILE A 108 13.36 -19.17 -45.77
C ILE A 108 13.28 -20.33 -44.72
N GLY A 109 12.12 -20.85 -44.26
CA GLY A 109 10.69 -20.46 -44.39
C GLY A 109 9.67 -21.62 -44.23
N GLY A 110 8.44 -21.34 -43.73
CA GLY A 110 7.24 -22.23 -43.75
C GLY A 110 7.15 -23.35 -42.68
N SER A 111 5.99 -23.97 -42.36
CA SER A 111 4.58 -23.66 -42.68
C SER A 111 3.58 -24.54 -41.86
N THR A 112 2.43 -23.96 -41.46
CA THR A 112 1.07 -24.57 -41.26
C THR A 112 0.82 -25.89 -40.50
N GLY A 113 -0.20 -25.90 -39.61
CA GLY A 113 -0.93 -27.13 -39.18
C GLY A 113 -2.09 -26.90 -38.19
N THR A 114 -3.35 -27.06 -38.63
CA THR A 114 -4.58 -26.80 -37.85
C THR A 114 -5.28 -28.07 -37.30
N LYS A 115 -6.03 -28.00 -36.17
CA LYS A 115 -7.52 -28.18 -36.11
C LYS A 115 -8.16 -28.20 -34.69
N LYS A 116 -9.46 -27.86 -34.67
CA LYS A 116 -10.52 -27.89 -33.63
C LYS A 116 -11.12 -29.32 -33.43
N ALA A 117 -12.01 -29.68 -32.50
CA ALA A 117 -12.55 -29.18 -31.20
C ALA A 117 -13.59 -30.21 -30.64
N ASN A 118 -14.13 -30.01 -29.41
CA ASN A 118 -15.55 -30.16 -28.97
C ASN A 118 -15.80 -30.75 -27.56
N LEU A 119 -16.94 -30.35 -26.98
CA LEU A 119 -17.51 -30.73 -25.67
C LEU A 119 -18.73 -31.67 -25.81
N PRO A 120 -19.15 -32.32 -24.72
CA PRO A 120 -20.55 -32.32 -24.28
C PRO A 120 -20.67 -32.19 -22.75
N GLU A 121 -21.82 -32.04 -22.07
CA GLU A 121 -23.17 -31.48 -22.26
C GLU A 121 -23.89 -31.70 -20.88
N ALA A 122 -25.05 -31.09 -20.64
CA ALA A 122 -25.61 -30.92 -19.29
C ALA A 122 -26.63 -32.00 -18.84
N VAL A 123 -26.94 -32.03 -17.53
CA VAL A 123 -28.02 -32.84 -16.92
C VAL A 123 -28.98 -31.96 -16.11
N ASN A 124 -30.28 -32.25 -16.22
CA ASN A 124 -31.41 -31.44 -15.78
C ASN A 124 -31.94 -31.87 -14.38
N PRO A 125 -32.44 -30.97 -13.51
CA PRO A 125 -32.89 -31.32 -12.15
C PRO A 125 -34.40 -31.56 -12.05
N ALA A 126 -34.82 -32.51 -11.19
CA ALA A 126 -36.22 -32.69 -10.80
C ALA A 126 -36.37 -33.40 -9.43
N ASN A 127 -37.54 -33.18 -8.81
CA ASN A 127 -38.04 -33.76 -7.55
C ASN A 127 -37.40 -33.15 -6.27
N ALA A 128 -38.03 -32.18 -5.58
CA ALA A 128 -39.30 -32.20 -4.84
C ALA A 128 -39.20 -32.81 -3.44
N LEU A 129 -39.59 -32.03 -2.42
CA LEU A 129 -40.51 -32.39 -1.33
C LEU A 129 -40.86 -31.12 -0.52
N GLY A 130 -42.09 -31.04 -0.03
CA GLY A 130 -42.68 -29.79 0.48
C GLY A 130 -42.29 -29.43 1.93
N PHE A 131 -42.22 -28.13 2.21
CA PHE A 131 -42.00 -27.58 3.55
C PHE A 131 -43.23 -26.75 4.00
N GLY A 132 -43.59 -26.87 5.29
CA GLY A 132 -44.74 -26.17 5.87
C GLY A 132 -44.59 -24.65 5.80
N TRP A 133 -45.50 -24.00 5.07
CA TRP A 133 -45.40 -22.61 4.67
C TRP A 133 -45.52 -21.63 5.84
N GLU A 134 -46.16 -22.02 6.95
CA GLU A 134 -46.31 -21.19 8.16
C GLU A 134 -44.99 -21.12 8.95
N ALA A 135 -44.28 -22.24 9.09
CA ALA A 135 -42.94 -22.26 9.68
C ALA A 135 -41.94 -21.57 8.75
N ALA A 136 -42.05 -21.80 7.43
CA ALA A 136 -41.24 -21.11 6.43
C ALA A 136 -41.55 -19.61 6.33
N ALA A 137 -42.77 -19.15 6.65
CA ALA A 137 -43.13 -17.74 6.68
C ALA A 137 -42.68 -17.03 7.97
N ILE A 138 -42.79 -17.65 9.14
CA ILE A 138 -42.26 -17.06 10.38
C ILE A 138 -40.73 -17.01 10.30
N ASN A 139 -40.10 -18.14 9.97
CA ASN A 139 -38.64 -18.21 9.84
C ASN A 139 -38.19 -17.32 8.67
N GLY A 140 -38.88 -17.38 7.52
CA GLY A 140 -38.59 -16.53 6.36
C GLY A 140 -38.73 -15.04 6.65
N LEU A 141 -39.74 -14.59 7.40
CA LEU A 141 -39.88 -13.19 7.82
C LEU A 141 -38.84 -12.81 8.88
N SER A 142 -38.56 -13.68 9.84
CA SER A 142 -37.56 -13.43 10.89
C SER A 142 -36.15 -13.36 10.29
N THR A 143 -35.81 -14.29 9.39
CA THR A 143 -34.58 -14.32 8.60
C THR A 143 -34.53 -13.16 7.61
N PHE A 144 -35.63 -12.78 6.94
CA PHE A 144 -35.68 -11.59 6.08
C PHE A 144 -35.42 -10.32 6.87
N MET A 145 -36.08 -10.14 8.03
CA MET A 145 -35.89 -8.97 8.90
C MET A 145 -34.47 -8.95 9.49
N ALA A 146 -33.91 -10.09 9.90
CA ALA A 146 -32.53 -10.21 10.35
C ALA A 146 -31.53 -9.90 9.22
N ASN A 147 -31.75 -10.43 8.01
CA ASN A 147 -30.91 -10.18 6.84
C ASN A 147 -31.00 -8.73 6.37
N ARG A 148 -32.19 -8.12 6.38
CA ARG A 148 -32.39 -6.69 6.08
C ARG A 148 -31.73 -5.81 7.13
N PHE A 149 -31.95 -6.09 8.42
CA PHE A 149 -31.27 -5.38 9.50
C PHE A 149 -29.73 -5.46 9.36
N LYS A 150 -29.19 -6.64 9.07
CA LYS A 150 -27.77 -6.87 8.79
C LYS A 150 -27.29 -6.07 7.57
N GLN A 151 -28.02 -6.09 6.46
CA GLN A 151 -27.71 -5.30 5.26
C GLN A 151 -27.67 -3.79 5.55
N GLU A 152 -28.68 -3.24 6.24
CA GLU A 152 -28.73 -1.82 6.61
C GLU A 152 -27.61 -1.43 7.59
N THR A 153 -27.27 -2.30 8.53
CA THR A 153 -26.17 -2.07 9.48
C THR A 153 -24.82 -2.05 8.77
N ILE A 154 -24.62 -2.96 7.81
CA ILE A 154 -23.44 -3.00 6.94
C ILE A 154 -23.35 -1.74 6.08
N HIS A 155 -24.44 -1.34 5.42
CA HIS A 155 -24.51 -0.10 4.64
C HIS A 155 -24.13 1.11 5.47
N PHE A 156 -24.71 1.27 6.66
CA PHE A 156 -24.41 2.38 7.57
C PHE A 156 -22.95 2.39 8.02
N GLY A 157 -22.40 1.23 8.37
CA GLY A 157 -21.00 1.08 8.78
C GLY A 157 -20.02 1.44 7.65
N LEU A 158 -20.26 0.91 6.44
CA LEU A 158 -19.50 1.23 5.24
C LEU A 158 -19.59 2.73 4.91
N ASN A 159 -20.80 3.31 4.90
CA ASN A 159 -20.98 4.73 4.59
C ASN A 159 -20.25 5.62 5.60
N ARG A 160 -20.29 5.27 6.90
CA ARG A 160 -19.51 5.98 7.92
C ARG A 160 -18.00 5.86 7.71
N LEU A 161 -17.51 4.68 7.32
CA LEU A 161 -16.10 4.45 7.02
C LEU A 161 -15.65 5.23 5.78
N PHE A 162 -16.45 5.21 4.71
CA PHE A 162 -16.17 5.90 3.47
C PHE A 162 -16.21 7.42 3.64
N ASN A 163 -17.15 7.97 4.42
CA ASN A 163 -17.15 9.39 4.78
C ASN A 163 -15.90 9.77 5.59
N GLN A 164 -15.51 8.94 6.56
CA GLN A 164 -14.26 9.14 7.32
C GLN A 164 -13.02 9.16 6.40
N ILE A 165 -12.96 8.26 5.42
CA ILE A 165 -11.89 8.22 4.41
C ILE A 165 -11.90 9.48 3.54
N LYS A 166 -13.07 9.89 3.04
CA LYS A 166 -13.22 11.04 2.15
C LYS A 166 -12.95 12.38 2.83
N GLU A 167 -13.39 12.55 4.08
CA GLU A 167 -13.35 13.83 4.79
C GLU A 167 -12.04 14.06 5.56
N LYS A 168 -11.37 12.99 6.02
CA LYS A 168 -10.21 13.11 6.94
C LYS A 168 -9.02 12.27 6.52
N ASP A 169 -9.23 11.03 6.09
CA ASP A 169 -8.10 10.15 5.70
C ASP A 169 -7.65 10.38 4.24
N ALA A 170 -8.26 11.34 3.53
CA ALA A 170 -8.13 11.53 2.09
C ALA A 170 -6.67 11.69 1.62
N LYS A 171 -5.84 12.42 2.36
CA LYS A 171 -4.43 12.64 1.99
C LYS A 171 -3.63 11.34 2.01
N ILE A 172 -3.77 10.52 3.06
CA ILE A 172 -3.02 9.26 3.18
C ILE A 172 -3.59 8.18 2.26
N PHE A 173 -4.91 8.16 2.04
CA PHE A 173 -5.54 7.27 1.06
C PHE A 173 -5.16 7.62 -0.38
N ASN A 174 -5.22 8.88 -0.78
CA ASN A 174 -4.80 9.29 -2.13
C ASN A 174 -3.29 9.08 -2.37
N ALA A 175 -2.46 9.04 -1.32
CA ALA A 175 -1.04 8.72 -1.43
C ALA A 175 -0.77 7.21 -1.57
N LEU A 176 -1.36 6.38 -0.70
CA LEU A 176 -1.10 4.93 -0.63
C LEU A 176 -2.00 4.09 -1.52
N LEU A 177 -3.28 4.43 -1.58
CA LEU A 177 -4.37 3.66 -2.21
C LEU A 177 -5.20 4.58 -3.15
N PRO A 178 -4.60 5.24 -4.16
CA PRO A 178 -5.28 6.27 -4.95
C PRO A 178 -6.46 5.77 -5.78
N ASP A 179 -6.42 4.54 -6.29
CA ASP A 179 -7.49 4.01 -7.12
C ASP A 179 -8.64 3.51 -6.23
N THR A 180 -8.31 2.95 -5.07
CA THR A 180 -9.23 2.67 -3.96
C THR A 180 -9.96 3.93 -3.49
N TYR A 181 -9.23 5.04 -3.30
CA TYR A 181 -9.80 6.31 -2.86
C TYR A 181 -10.81 6.88 -3.87
N LYS A 182 -10.51 6.79 -5.17
CA LYS A 182 -11.44 7.15 -6.24
C LYS A 182 -12.69 6.27 -6.24
N GLU A 183 -12.51 4.96 -6.09
CA GLU A 183 -13.63 4.02 -6.08
C GLU A 183 -14.56 4.28 -4.89
N ILE A 184 -14.01 4.50 -3.69
CA ILE A 184 -14.79 4.93 -2.52
C ILE A 184 -15.58 6.22 -2.80
N CYS A 185 -14.94 7.23 -3.41
CA CYS A 185 -15.62 8.46 -3.79
C CYS A 185 -16.74 8.23 -4.82
N SER A 186 -16.56 7.30 -5.76
CA SER A 186 -17.54 6.89 -6.77
C SER A 186 -18.75 6.20 -6.12
N LEU A 187 -18.50 5.17 -5.29
CA LEU A 187 -19.54 4.42 -4.58
C LEU A 187 -20.37 5.33 -3.69
N GLN A 188 -19.75 6.27 -2.98
CA GLN A 188 -20.45 7.25 -2.16
C GLN A 188 -21.39 8.18 -2.94
N TYR A 189 -21.11 8.48 -4.21
CA TYR A 189 -22.01 9.29 -5.04
C TYR A 189 -23.35 8.57 -5.29
N SER A 190 -23.31 7.25 -5.46
CA SER A 190 -24.52 6.42 -5.61
C SER A 190 -25.27 6.21 -4.29
N ASN A 191 -24.55 6.28 -3.15
CA ASN A 191 -25.02 5.98 -1.79
C ASN A 191 -25.73 4.61 -1.66
N ASN A 192 -25.50 3.67 -2.58
CA ASN A 192 -26.04 2.32 -2.58
C ASN A 192 -24.92 1.35 -2.96
N TYR A 193 -24.66 0.35 -2.11
CA TYR A 193 -23.54 -0.58 -2.30
C TYR A 193 -24.07 -1.99 -2.57
N TYR A 194 -23.81 -2.53 -3.76
CA TYR A 194 -24.09 -3.91 -4.12
C TYR A 194 -22.90 -4.82 -3.78
N SER A 195 -23.13 -6.12 -3.62
CA SER A 195 -22.06 -7.09 -3.37
C SER A 195 -20.99 -7.09 -4.47
N ALA A 196 -21.40 -6.87 -5.73
CA ALA A 196 -20.49 -6.75 -6.86
C ALA A 196 -19.53 -5.55 -6.71
N ASP A 197 -20.01 -4.42 -6.21
CA ASP A 197 -19.21 -3.22 -5.96
C ASP A 197 -18.14 -3.47 -4.89
N LEU A 198 -18.48 -4.22 -3.84
CA LEU A 198 -17.54 -4.57 -2.77
C LEU A 198 -16.49 -5.60 -3.24
N VAL A 199 -16.87 -6.54 -4.12
CA VAL A 199 -15.95 -7.47 -4.77
C VAL A 199 -15.00 -6.72 -5.72
N PHE A 200 -15.50 -5.71 -6.44
CA PHE A 200 -14.67 -4.84 -7.28
C PHE A 200 -13.73 -3.97 -6.44
N LEU A 201 -14.25 -3.29 -5.40
CA LEU A 201 -13.45 -2.51 -4.46
C LEU A 201 -12.32 -3.35 -3.84
N ARG A 202 -12.58 -4.61 -3.46
CA ARG A 202 -11.53 -5.54 -3.01
C ARG A 202 -10.40 -5.68 -4.03
N GLN A 203 -10.73 -5.91 -5.30
CA GLN A 203 -9.74 -6.04 -6.37
C GLN A 203 -8.95 -4.75 -6.61
N VAL A 204 -9.63 -3.60 -6.52
CA VAL A 204 -8.99 -2.28 -6.62
C VAL A 204 -7.99 -2.07 -5.48
N VAL A 205 -8.37 -2.40 -4.24
CA VAL A 205 -7.51 -2.32 -3.05
C VAL A 205 -6.29 -3.23 -3.18
N ASP A 206 -6.50 -4.50 -3.58
CA ASP A 206 -5.42 -5.47 -3.77
C ASP A 206 -4.37 -4.98 -4.79
N ASN A 207 -4.84 -4.46 -5.94
CA ASN A 207 -4.01 -3.87 -6.99
C ASN A 207 -3.29 -2.56 -6.58
N ASP A 208 -3.81 -1.81 -5.61
CA ASP A 208 -3.11 -0.68 -5.00
C ASP A 208 -2.06 -1.16 -3.97
N LEU A 209 -2.40 -2.17 -3.16
CA LEU A 209 -1.51 -2.78 -2.15
C LEU A 209 -0.29 -3.47 -2.79
N GLU A 210 -0.45 -4.14 -3.94
CA GLU A 210 0.69 -4.64 -4.73
C GLU A 210 1.71 -3.53 -5.07
N LYS A 211 1.23 -2.29 -5.27
CA LYS A 211 2.06 -1.14 -5.68
C LYS A 211 2.50 -0.26 -4.51
N ILE A 212 2.13 -0.59 -3.27
CA ILE A 212 2.35 0.29 -2.11
C ILE A 212 3.83 0.62 -1.89
N HIS A 213 4.75 -0.28 -2.27
CA HIS A 213 6.19 -0.05 -2.24
C HIS A 213 6.61 1.15 -3.12
N TYR A 214 6.09 1.21 -4.35
CA TYR A 214 6.28 2.33 -5.28
C TYR A 214 5.54 3.60 -4.82
N ARG A 215 4.33 3.45 -4.25
CA ARG A 215 3.58 4.58 -3.68
C ARG A 215 4.33 5.24 -2.53
N ILE A 216 4.87 4.45 -1.60
CA ILE A 216 5.73 4.95 -0.51
C ILE A 216 6.92 5.70 -1.11
N ALA A 217 7.63 5.14 -2.09
CA ALA A 217 8.79 5.79 -2.73
C ALA A 217 8.47 7.17 -3.32
N LYS A 218 7.29 7.31 -3.93
CA LYS A 218 6.87 8.52 -4.64
C LYS A 218 6.24 9.57 -3.71
N GLU A 219 5.46 9.12 -2.74
CA GLU A 219 4.57 9.96 -1.93
C GLU A 219 5.04 10.07 -0.47
N VAL A 220 6.33 9.82 -0.17
CA VAL A 220 6.88 9.75 1.21
C VAL A 220 6.37 10.87 2.12
N LYS A 221 6.46 12.14 1.68
CA LYS A 221 6.03 13.32 2.47
C LYS A 221 4.51 13.47 2.59
N ASN A 222 3.73 12.79 1.76
CA ASN A 222 2.27 12.75 1.89
C ASN A 222 1.81 11.65 2.88
N VAL A 223 2.53 10.53 2.93
CA VAL A 223 2.30 9.43 3.88
C VAL A 223 2.87 9.76 5.27
N PHE A 224 4.08 10.29 5.32
CA PHE A 224 4.87 10.57 6.52
C PHE A 224 5.27 12.05 6.60
N PRO A 225 4.31 12.99 6.75
CA PRO A 225 4.59 14.43 6.67
C PRO A 225 5.56 14.96 7.73
N ARG A 226 5.76 14.25 8.86
CA ARG A 226 6.69 14.63 9.94
C ARG A 226 8.07 13.97 9.82
N ILE A 227 8.35 13.18 8.77
CA ILE A 227 9.71 12.65 8.55
C ILE A 227 10.64 13.77 8.06
N PRO A 228 11.90 13.87 8.55
CA PRO A 228 12.90 14.77 8.00
C PRO A 228 13.22 14.48 6.52
N ASP A 229 13.86 15.43 5.83
CA ASP A 229 14.13 15.33 4.38
C ASP A 229 15.10 14.19 4.07
N GLU A 230 16.15 14.05 4.89
CA GLU A 230 17.12 12.97 4.87
C GLU A 230 16.44 11.60 5.01
N GLY A 231 15.60 11.46 6.03
CA GLY A 231 14.84 10.23 6.28
C GLY A 231 13.85 9.91 5.17
N ALA A 232 13.24 10.94 4.55
CA ALA A 232 12.37 10.75 3.40
C ALA A 232 13.13 10.19 2.19
N ASP A 233 14.30 10.76 1.91
CA ASP A 233 15.11 10.39 0.76
C ASP A 233 15.72 8.99 0.91
N ILE A 234 16.19 8.61 2.10
CA ILE A 234 16.63 7.23 2.37
C ILE A 234 15.49 6.23 2.18
N LEU A 235 14.29 6.54 2.69
CA LEU A 235 13.10 5.69 2.48
C LEU A 235 12.76 5.57 0.99
N LYS A 236 12.86 6.68 0.24
CA LYS A 236 12.68 6.72 -1.22
C LYS A 236 13.73 5.90 -1.97
N ILE A 237 15.00 5.93 -1.56
CA ILE A 237 16.09 5.14 -2.16
C ILE A 237 15.82 3.64 -1.96
N ALA A 238 15.57 3.21 -0.72
CA ALA A 238 15.28 1.81 -0.40
C ALA A 238 14.07 1.29 -1.20
N ALA A 239 13.03 2.11 -1.32
CA ALA A 239 11.81 1.77 -2.04
C ALA A 239 11.98 1.74 -3.58
N ASN A 240 12.81 2.61 -4.14
CA ASN A 240 13.15 2.55 -5.57
C ASN A 240 14.01 1.31 -5.89
N ILE A 241 15.04 1.03 -5.09
CA ILE A 241 15.87 -0.18 -5.23
C ILE A 241 14.98 -1.42 -5.20
N HIS A 242 14.05 -1.50 -4.25
CA HIS A 242 13.09 -2.60 -4.18
C HIS A 242 12.22 -2.69 -5.46
N SER A 243 11.74 -1.57 -6.00
CA SER A 243 10.96 -1.57 -7.25
C SER A 243 11.76 -2.00 -8.50
N ASP A 244 13.09 -1.95 -8.47
CA ASP A 244 13.95 -2.45 -9.55
C ASP A 244 14.25 -3.97 -9.43
N LEU A 245 13.96 -4.60 -8.29
CA LEU A 245 14.22 -6.03 -8.09
C LEU A 245 13.34 -6.90 -8.99
N GLY A 246 13.95 -7.87 -9.67
CA GLY A 246 13.27 -8.77 -10.60
C GLY A 246 12.90 -8.16 -11.96
N THR A 247 13.21 -6.88 -12.20
CA THR A 247 12.95 -6.20 -13.50
C THR A 247 13.96 -6.56 -14.59
N GLY A 248 15.05 -7.27 -14.25
CA GLY A 248 16.18 -7.52 -15.14
C GLY A 248 17.23 -6.39 -15.21
N LEU A 249 17.05 -5.30 -14.45
CA LEU A 249 18.03 -4.21 -14.38
C LEU A 249 19.36 -4.65 -13.72
N THR A 250 20.46 -4.11 -14.23
CA THR A 250 21.79 -4.19 -13.62
C THR A 250 21.96 -3.09 -12.55
N LEU A 251 22.90 -3.25 -11.61
CA LEU A 251 23.15 -2.22 -10.59
C LEU A 251 23.53 -0.84 -11.18
N PRO A 252 24.41 -0.72 -12.21
CA PRO A 252 24.61 0.57 -12.90
C PRO A 252 23.31 1.15 -13.48
N GLY A 253 22.41 0.30 -13.99
CA GLY A 253 21.08 0.71 -14.46
C GLY A 253 20.21 1.26 -13.33
N MET A 254 20.15 0.59 -12.18
CA MET A 254 19.45 1.06 -10.97
C MET A 254 20.03 2.40 -10.49
N PHE A 255 21.35 2.54 -10.45
CA PHE A 255 22.01 3.77 -10.00
C PHE A 255 21.77 4.93 -10.97
N SER A 256 21.76 4.68 -12.29
CA SER A 256 21.37 5.67 -13.30
C SER A 256 19.88 6.03 -13.24
N ARG A 257 19.02 5.14 -12.74
CA ARG A 257 17.61 5.45 -12.48
C ARG A 257 17.49 6.32 -11.22
N LEU A 258 18.14 5.95 -10.11
CA LEU A 258 18.16 6.73 -8.87
C LEU A 258 18.68 8.15 -9.09
N ASP A 259 19.74 8.34 -9.88
CA ASP A 259 20.26 9.68 -10.17
C ASP A 259 19.23 10.59 -10.91
N LYS A 260 18.30 10.02 -11.67
CA LYS A 260 17.24 10.77 -12.36
C LYS A 260 16.09 11.17 -11.45
N GLU A 261 16.03 10.64 -10.23
CA GLU A 261 15.03 11.03 -9.22
C GLU A 261 15.37 12.39 -8.58
N THR A 262 14.32 13.06 -8.10
CA THR A 262 14.46 14.26 -7.26
C THR A 262 14.46 13.87 -5.78
N TYR A 263 15.34 14.48 -5.00
CA TYR A 263 15.49 14.30 -3.55
C TYR A 263 15.27 15.64 -2.83
N TYR A 264 14.89 15.59 -1.56
CA TYR A 264 14.64 16.78 -0.74
C TYR A 264 15.96 17.36 -0.19
N ASN A 265 16.88 16.50 0.25
CA ASN A 265 18.16 16.86 0.82
C ASN A 265 19.29 16.90 -0.24
N ALA A 266 20.08 17.97 -0.20
CA ALA A 266 21.17 18.20 -1.16
C ALA A 266 22.37 17.24 -0.97
N THR A 267 22.68 16.82 0.26
CA THR A 267 23.71 15.80 0.53
C THR A 267 23.30 14.44 -0.05
N ILE A 268 22.04 14.03 0.09
CA ILE A 268 21.55 12.77 -0.53
C ILE A 268 21.58 12.86 -2.06
N THR A 269 21.16 14.00 -2.63
CA THR A 269 21.31 14.25 -4.08
C THR A 269 22.77 14.07 -4.53
N LYS A 270 23.72 14.66 -3.78
CA LYS A 270 25.16 14.55 -4.04
C LYS A 270 25.66 13.11 -3.89
N ALA A 271 25.21 12.38 -2.87
CA ALA A 271 25.59 10.99 -2.61
C ALA A 271 25.15 10.04 -3.74
N ILE A 272 23.90 10.15 -4.20
CA ILE A 272 23.38 9.36 -5.31
C ILE A 272 24.07 9.71 -6.64
N THR A 273 24.32 11.00 -6.88
CA THR A 273 25.08 11.47 -8.06
C THR A 273 26.51 10.92 -8.06
N LEU A 274 27.19 10.93 -6.91
CA LEU A 274 28.52 10.32 -6.75
C LEU A 274 28.49 8.80 -6.95
N ASN A 275 27.51 8.10 -6.38
CA ASN A 275 27.35 6.65 -6.57
C ASN A 275 27.17 6.29 -8.06
N HIS A 276 26.34 7.04 -8.80
CA HIS A 276 26.20 6.84 -10.25
C HIS A 276 27.52 7.15 -10.99
N LEU A 277 28.17 8.27 -10.67
CA LEU A 277 29.44 8.67 -11.29
C LEU A 277 30.53 7.60 -11.08
N PHE A 278 30.73 7.15 -9.83
CA PHE A 278 31.70 6.11 -9.52
C PHE A 278 31.35 4.78 -10.20
N SER A 279 30.06 4.45 -10.28
CA SER A 279 29.58 3.24 -10.96
C SER A 279 29.89 3.24 -12.44
N GLU A 280 29.73 4.37 -13.15
CA GLU A 280 30.13 4.48 -14.55
C GLU A 280 31.65 4.58 -14.71
N ALA A 281 32.33 5.30 -13.82
CA ALA A 281 33.78 5.44 -13.85
C ALA A 281 34.49 4.09 -13.69
N LEU A 282 34.02 3.24 -12.77
CA LEU A 282 34.59 1.92 -12.49
C LEU A 282 34.05 0.81 -13.40
N ARG A 283 33.16 1.08 -14.38
CA ARG A 283 32.66 0.03 -15.28
C ARG A 283 33.82 -0.71 -15.92
N ASP A 284 33.77 -2.04 -15.84
CA ASP A 284 34.72 -2.89 -16.53
C ASP A 284 34.49 -2.87 -18.05
N ILE A 285 35.49 -3.30 -18.82
CA ILE A 285 35.44 -3.26 -20.29
C ILE A 285 34.47 -4.31 -20.87
N ASP A 286 33.88 -4.01 -22.03
CA ASP A 286 32.96 -4.91 -22.72
C ASP A 286 33.60 -6.29 -22.96
N GLY A 287 32.93 -7.35 -22.49
CA GLY A 287 33.40 -8.73 -22.57
C GLY A 287 34.11 -9.24 -21.31
N SER A 288 34.32 -8.42 -20.28
CA SER A 288 34.84 -8.91 -18.99
C SER A 288 33.81 -9.75 -18.22
N GLU A 289 34.28 -10.50 -17.21
CA GLU A 289 33.41 -11.25 -16.29
C GLU A 289 32.74 -10.35 -15.22
N GLY A 290 33.31 -9.17 -14.94
CA GLY A 290 32.90 -8.26 -13.88
C GLY A 290 31.77 -7.29 -14.29
N THR A 291 31.29 -6.50 -13.33
CA THR A 291 30.48 -5.29 -13.60
C THR A 291 31.33 -4.03 -13.40
N TRP A 292 32.15 -4.04 -12.34
CA TRP A 292 33.14 -3.00 -12.08
C TRP A 292 34.53 -3.61 -11.96
N VAL A 293 35.55 -2.83 -12.30
CA VAL A 293 36.94 -3.21 -12.08
C VAL A 293 37.22 -3.37 -10.58
N ASP A 294 38.01 -4.40 -10.25
CA ASP A 294 38.62 -4.55 -8.93
C ASP A 294 39.62 -3.40 -8.66
N ILE A 295 39.34 -2.59 -7.65
CA ILE A 295 40.13 -1.40 -7.31
C ILE A 295 41.55 -1.72 -6.84
N HIS A 296 41.86 -2.96 -6.45
CA HIS A 296 43.22 -3.39 -6.16
C HIS A 296 44.06 -3.55 -7.44
N LYS A 297 43.43 -3.90 -8.58
CA LYS A 297 44.13 -4.00 -9.88
C LYS A 297 44.68 -2.64 -10.34
N LEU A 298 44.00 -1.55 -10.01
CA LEU A 298 44.44 -0.16 -10.24
C LEU A 298 45.70 0.23 -9.46
N LYS A 299 46.17 -0.63 -8.55
CA LYS A 299 47.38 -0.44 -7.72
C LYS A 299 48.46 -1.49 -7.99
N SER A 300 48.25 -2.38 -8.97
CA SER A 300 49.21 -3.44 -9.33
C SER A 300 50.50 -2.85 -9.93
N PRO A 301 51.70 -3.30 -9.54
CA PRO A 301 53.00 -2.72 -9.93
C PRO A 301 53.42 -2.99 -11.40
N THR A 302 52.48 -3.26 -12.29
CA THR A 302 52.68 -3.53 -13.72
C THR A 302 51.82 -2.57 -14.55
N SER A 303 51.14 -3.03 -15.61
CA SER A 303 50.22 -2.18 -16.40
C SER A 303 49.13 -1.51 -15.53
N GLY A 304 48.72 -2.18 -14.44
CA GLY A 304 47.79 -1.63 -13.45
C GLY A 304 48.21 -0.29 -12.84
N GLN A 305 49.51 0.00 -12.72
CA GLN A 305 49.98 1.28 -12.18
C GLN A 305 49.81 2.43 -13.18
N LYS A 306 49.99 2.18 -14.49
CA LYS A 306 49.74 3.15 -15.57
C LYS A 306 48.24 3.40 -15.74
N VAL A 307 47.44 2.33 -15.83
CA VAL A 307 45.98 2.43 -15.89
C VAL A 307 45.44 3.12 -14.64
N GLY A 308 45.96 2.80 -13.45
CA GLY A 308 45.62 3.47 -12.19
C GLY A 308 45.95 4.96 -12.20
N LYS A 309 47.16 5.35 -12.65
CA LYS A 309 47.58 6.75 -12.80
C LYS A 309 46.57 7.54 -13.65
N PHE A 310 46.25 7.05 -14.85
CA PHE A 310 45.31 7.73 -15.75
C PHE A 310 43.88 7.69 -15.23
N PHE A 311 43.43 6.57 -14.66
CA PHE A 311 42.12 6.43 -14.03
C PHE A 311 41.91 7.47 -12.92
N PHE A 312 42.83 7.56 -11.96
CA PHE A 312 42.71 8.52 -10.87
C PHE A 312 42.87 9.97 -11.35
N GLY A 313 43.74 10.22 -12.33
CA GLY A 313 43.84 11.53 -12.99
C GLY A 313 42.52 11.98 -13.59
N LEU A 314 41.93 11.17 -14.47
CA LEU A 314 40.64 11.42 -15.10
C LEU A 314 39.48 11.49 -14.10
N LEU A 315 39.48 10.64 -13.06
CA LEU A 315 38.44 10.64 -12.02
C LEU A 315 38.48 11.92 -11.17
N MET A 316 39.66 12.42 -10.83
CA MET A 316 39.81 13.70 -10.13
C MET A 316 39.19 14.86 -10.92
N GLU A 317 39.34 14.88 -12.25
CA GLU A 317 38.79 15.93 -13.12
C GLU A 317 37.25 15.94 -13.12
N GLN A 318 36.61 14.77 -13.19
CA GLN A 318 35.15 14.65 -13.05
C GLN A 318 34.65 15.06 -11.66
N LEU A 319 35.48 14.85 -10.63
CA LEU A 319 35.11 15.07 -9.23
C LEU A 319 35.41 16.48 -8.71
N LYS A 320 36.13 17.33 -9.45
CA LYS A 320 36.35 18.75 -9.10
C LYS A 320 35.09 19.49 -8.60
N PRO A 321 33.89 19.31 -9.18
CA PRO A 321 32.67 19.98 -8.70
C PRO A 321 32.13 19.45 -7.37
N PHE A 322 32.59 18.28 -6.91
CA PHE A 322 32.07 17.56 -5.74
C PHE A 322 33.08 17.47 -4.58
N ILE A 323 34.38 17.45 -4.91
CA ILE A 323 35.51 17.38 -3.97
C ILE A 323 36.50 18.50 -4.32
N PRO A 324 36.18 19.76 -3.97
CA PRO A 324 37.09 20.88 -4.18
C PRO A 324 38.21 20.85 -3.13
N SER A 325 39.45 20.62 -3.57
CA SER A 325 40.66 20.94 -2.81
C SER A 325 41.79 21.26 -3.77
N ASP A 326 42.62 22.24 -3.41
CA ASP A 326 43.84 22.60 -4.14
C ASP A 326 44.94 21.54 -3.97
N ASN A 327 44.81 20.66 -2.97
CA ASN A 327 45.76 19.58 -2.69
C ASN A 327 45.40 18.28 -3.42
N GLN A 328 46.10 18.02 -4.53
CA GLN A 328 45.92 16.82 -5.35
C GLN A 328 46.15 15.51 -4.56
N ASP A 329 47.10 15.46 -3.63
CA ASP A 329 47.41 14.24 -2.85
C ASP A 329 46.33 13.95 -1.79
N GLU A 330 45.71 15.00 -1.24
CA GLU A 330 44.57 14.88 -0.32
C GLU A 330 43.31 14.42 -1.06
N ASN A 331 43.03 15.01 -2.24
CA ASN A 331 41.94 14.55 -3.10
C ASN A 331 42.11 13.08 -3.49
N LEU A 332 43.33 12.66 -3.86
CA LEU A 332 43.60 11.27 -4.22
C LEU A 332 43.34 10.31 -3.05
N LYS A 333 43.68 10.69 -1.81
CA LYS A 333 43.34 9.91 -0.59
C LYS A 333 41.82 9.83 -0.39
N LYS A 334 41.12 10.97 -0.42
CA LYS A 334 39.66 11.06 -0.26
C LYS A 334 38.93 10.20 -1.30
N ILE A 335 39.34 10.28 -2.57
CA ILE A 335 38.77 9.46 -3.66
C ILE A 335 39.07 7.98 -3.45
N ASN A 336 40.30 7.61 -3.07
CA ASN A 336 40.66 6.22 -2.79
C ASN A 336 39.84 5.61 -1.64
N GLN A 337 39.52 6.40 -0.62
CA GLN A 337 38.67 5.97 0.49
C GLN A 337 37.19 5.90 0.08
N LEU A 338 36.70 6.87 -0.71
CA LEU A 338 35.30 6.89 -1.17
C LEU A 338 34.92 5.73 -2.09
N ILE A 339 35.85 5.12 -2.84
CA ILE A 339 35.53 4.03 -3.79
C ILE A 339 35.62 2.63 -3.19
N THR A 340 36.03 2.45 -1.92
CA THR A 340 36.23 1.11 -1.33
C THR A 340 34.95 0.29 -1.22
N TYR A 341 33.79 0.93 -1.00
CA TYR A 341 32.48 0.24 -0.98
C TYR A 341 32.10 -0.46 -2.29
N PHE A 342 32.86 -0.26 -3.39
CA PHE A 342 32.72 -1.08 -4.59
C PHE A 342 33.18 -2.53 -4.40
N GLU A 343 33.94 -2.85 -3.35
CA GLU A 343 34.22 -4.23 -2.91
C GLU A 343 32.90 -4.93 -2.50
N ASP A 344 32.08 -4.27 -1.69
CA ASP A 344 30.73 -4.74 -1.31
C ASP A 344 29.78 -4.78 -2.52
N LEU A 345 29.77 -3.73 -3.34
CA LEU A 345 28.90 -3.67 -4.53
C LEU A 345 29.25 -4.75 -5.57
N ASN A 346 30.52 -5.06 -5.78
CA ASN A 346 30.92 -6.17 -6.67
C ASN A 346 30.34 -7.50 -6.18
N SER A 347 30.30 -7.74 -4.87
CA SER A 347 29.62 -8.91 -4.30
C SER A 347 28.12 -8.92 -4.63
N ALA A 348 27.45 -7.76 -4.57
CA ALA A 348 26.03 -7.60 -4.95
C ALA A 348 25.79 -7.80 -6.46
N ALA A 349 26.69 -7.32 -7.33
CA ALA A 349 26.63 -7.53 -8.77
C ALA A 349 26.83 -9.01 -9.15
N VAL A 350 27.80 -9.69 -8.52
CA VAL A 350 28.02 -11.14 -8.68
C VAL A 350 26.79 -11.93 -8.23
N PHE A 351 26.16 -11.53 -7.12
CA PHE A 351 24.91 -12.14 -6.64
C PHE A 351 23.76 -11.99 -7.65
N LEU A 352 23.58 -10.81 -8.25
CA LEU A 352 22.58 -10.59 -9.32
C LEU A 352 22.86 -11.44 -10.56
N LYS A 353 24.09 -11.42 -11.06
CA LYS A 353 24.51 -12.16 -12.26
C LYS A 353 24.35 -13.67 -12.07
N LYS A 354 24.71 -14.21 -10.89
CA LYS A 354 24.52 -15.62 -10.52
C LYS A 354 23.05 -16.06 -10.55
N ASN A 355 22.11 -15.15 -10.29
CA ASN A 355 20.67 -15.42 -10.31
C ASN A 355 20.00 -14.94 -11.62
N ASN A 356 20.77 -14.69 -12.70
CA ASN A 356 20.27 -14.24 -14.00
C ASN A 356 19.36 -13.00 -13.92
N PHE A 357 19.60 -12.10 -12.96
CA PHE A 357 18.79 -10.90 -12.68
C PHE A 357 17.31 -11.16 -12.31
N ASN A 358 16.92 -12.43 -12.11
CA ASN A 358 15.58 -12.84 -11.72
C ASN A 358 15.61 -13.40 -10.29
N LEU A 359 15.28 -12.53 -9.32
CA LEU A 359 15.37 -12.84 -7.90
C LEU A 359 14.02 -13.31 -7.35
N ASN A 360 14.04 -14.38 -6.56
CA ASN A 360 12.91 -14.69 -5.68
C ASN A 360 12.86 -13.72 -4.48
N VAL A 361 11.79 -13.81 -3.67
CA VAL A 361 11.54 -12.93 -2.53
C VAL A 361 12.73 -12.83 -1.56
N GLU A 362 13.25 -13.96 -1.10
CA GLU A 362 14.36 -13.98 -0.12
C GLU A 362 15.67 -13.46 -0.74
N GLN A 363 15.91 -13.76 -2.02
CA GLN A 363 17.06 -13.25 -2.77
C GLN A 363 16.97 -11.74 -2.99
N GLY A 364 15.77 -11.20 -3.24
CA GLY A 364 15.52 -9.78 -3.35
C GLY A 364 15.81 -9.05 -2.04
N LEU A 365 15.34 -9.59 -0.91
CA LEU A 365 15.64 -9.05 0.42
C LEU A 365 17.13 -9.14 0.77
N GLN A 366 17.80 -10.25 0.40
CA GLN A 366 19.25 -10.38 0.56
C GLN A 366 20.02 -9.29 -0.22
N LEU A 367 19.66 -9.05 -1.48
CA LEU A 367 20.28 -7.99 -2.27
C LEU A 367 19.99 -6.59 -1.69
N LEU A 368 18.76 -6.35 -1.24
CA LEU A 368 18.37 -5.08 -0.61
C LEU A 368 19.18 -4.82 0.69
N ASN A 369 19.55 -5.87 1.42
CA ASN A 369 20.48 -5.79 2.56
C ASN A 369 21.92 -5.48 2.12
N MET A 370 22.44 -6.16 1.08
CA MET A 370 23.78 -5.88 0.55
C MET A 370 23.91 -4.42 0.07
N LEU A 371 22.90 -3.92 -0.65
CA LEU A 371 22.87 -2.54 -1.13
C LEU A 371 22.74 -1.51 0.01
N GLN A 372 22.01 -1.84 1.09
CA GLN A 372 21.99 -1.00 2.28
C GLN A 372 23.39 -0.86 2.89
N THR A 373 24.14 -1.97 3.03
CA THR A 373 25.50 -1.94 3.56
C THR A 373 26.38 -1.02 2.71
N SER A 374 26.40 -1.22 1.40
CA SER A 374 27.17 -0.38 0.46
C SER A 374 26.81 1.11 0.53
N ILE A 375 25.52 1.45 0.55
CA ILE A 375 25.05 2.85 0.67
C ILE A 375 25.41 3.45 2.04
N SER A 376 25.31 2.66 3.11
CA SER A 376 25.69 3.07 4.46
C SER A 376 27.19 3.34 4.57
N THR A 377 28.02 2.52 3.92
CA THR A 377 29.48 2.73 3.83
C THR A 377 29.79 4.02 3.07
N LEU A 378 29.23 4.22 1.88
CA LEU A 378 29.41 5.46 1.10
C LEU A 378 29.05 6.72 1.91
N ILE A 379 27.90 6.71 2.58
CA ILE A 379 27.43 7.88 3.34
C ILE A 379 28.33 8.14 4.55
N LYS A 380 28.69 7.10 5.32
CA LYS A 380 29.59 7.26 6.49
C LYS A 380 30.98 7.73 6.11
N THR A 381 31.60 7.10 5.11
CA THR A 381 32.93 7.51 4.62
C THR A 381 32.87 8.90 3.99
N GLY A 382 31.76 9.28 3.35
CA GLY A 382 31.56 10.63 2.85
C GLY A 382 31.43 11.69 3.96
N ASP A 383 30.77 11.36 5.07
CA ASP A 383 30.65 12.20 6.26
C ASP A 383 32.01 12.37 6.98
N GLU A 384 32.72 11.26 7.21
CA GLU A 384 34.08 11.22 7.80
C GLU A 384 35.12 12.03 7.01
N LEU A 385 34.92 12.20 5.69
CA LEU A 385 35.80 12.97 4.80
C LEU A 385 35.30 14.40 4.54
N GLU A 386 34.22 14.83 5.20
CA GLU A 386 33.54 16.13 5.05
C GLU A 386 32.97 16.39 3.63
N ILE A 387 32.76 15.33 2.83
CA ILE A 387 32.26 15.40 1.46
C ILE A 387 30.73 15.25 1.41
N LEU A 388 30.16 14.45 2.31
CA LEU A 388 28.73 14.17 2.43
C LEU A 388 28.27 14.38 3.90
N PRO A 389 28.28 15.62 4.42
CA PRO A 389 27.88 15.90 5.80
C PRO A 389 26.44 15.46 6.06
N TYR A 390 26.25 14.47 6.95
CA TYR A 390 25.00 13.72 7.06
C TYR A 390 24.75 13.11 8.44
N SER A 391 23.55 13.33 9.01
CA SER A 391 23.18 12.67 10.26
C SER A 391 22.87 11.18 10.05
N SER A 392 23.85 10.34 10.41
CA SER A 392 23.79 8.88 10.25
C SER A 392 22.57 8.20 10.91
N GLU A 393 21.88 8.87 11.85
CA GLU A 393 20.64 8.40 12.48
C GLU A 393 19.54 8.08 11.45
N TYR A 394 19.48 8.82 10.33
CA TYR A 394 18.44 8.63 9.31
C TYR A 394 18.66 7.39 8.42
N LEU A 395 19.83 6.73 8.48
CA LEU A 395 20.03 5.43 7.82
C LEU A 395 19.08 4.34 8.34
N ILE A 396 18.54 4.49 9.56
CA ILE A 396 17.55 3.57 10.14
C ILE A 396 16.28 3.46 9.27
N GLN A 397 15.96 4.47 8.45
CA GLN A 397 14.79 4.41 7.56
C GLN A 397 14.95 3.36 6.46
N PHE A 398 16.18 3.00 6.09
CA PHE A 398 16.44 1.89 5.18
C PHE A 398 16.11 0.54 5.85
N SER A 399 16.54 0.34 7.11
CA SER A 399 16.18 -0.85 7.89
C SER A 399 14.67 -0.95 8.13
N ASN A 400 14.03 0.15 8.54
CA ASN A 400 12.57 0.22 8.70
C ASN A 400 11.88 -0.21 7.39
N TYR A 401 12.36 0.27 6.24
CA TYR A 401 11.82 -0.13 4.95
C TYR A 401 11.95 -1.63 4.68
N GLN A 402 13.12 -2.23 4.89
CA GLN A 402 13.34 -3.66 4.70
C GLN A 402 12.42 -4.53 5.56
N ASP A 403 12.24 -4.16 6.84
CA ASP A 403 11.41 -4.90 7.78
C ASP A 403 9.98 -5.08 7.27
N PHE A 404 9.35 -4.00 6.79
CA PHE A 404 8.00 -4.10 6.20
C PHE A 404 8.01 -4.58 4.75
N ALA A 405 9.04 -4.29 3.95
CA ALA A 405 9.18 -4.80 2.58
C ALA A 405 9.11 -6.32 2.52
N SER A 406 9.71 -7.02 3.49
CA SER A 406 9.64 -8.48 3.61
C SER A 406 8.21 -9.03 3.65
N SER A 407 7.29 -8.27 4.26
CA SER A 407 5.88 -8.64 4.41
C SER A 407 5.07 -8.20 3.19
N LEU A 408 5.39 -7.04 2.60
CA LEU A 408 4.80 -6.56 1.34
C LEU A 408 5.00 -7.55 0.18
N VAL A 409 6.22 -8.05 -0.02
CA VAL A 409 6.50 -9.00 -1.12
C VAL A 409 5.80 -10.34 -0.90
N LYS A 410 5.64 -10.76 0.37
CA LYS A 410 4.91 -11.97 0.75
C LYS A 410 3.38 -11.79 0.72
N ARG A 411 2.88 -10.59 0.36
CA ARG A 411 1.47 -10.18 0.40
C ARG A 411 0.83 -10.35 1.78
N ASP A 412 1.65 -10.30 2.83
CA ASP A 412 1.24 -10.22 4.23
C ASP A 412 1.04 -8.73 4.58
N TYR A 413 -0.01 -8.15 3.99
CA TYR A 413 -0.29 -6.73 4.08
C TYR A 413 -0.67 -6.33 5.51
N GLN A 414 -1.36 -7.21 6.25
CA GLN A 414 -1.67 -6.98 7.67
C GLN A 414 -0.39 -6.83 8.51
N LYS A 415 0.58 -7.72 8.37
CA LYS A 415 1.86 -7.60 9.07
C LYS A 415 2.67 -6.39 8.60
N ALA A 416 2.69 -6.11 7.29
CA ALA A 416 3.36 -4.93 6.75
C ALA A 416 2.80 -3.63 7.36
N LEU A 417 1.47 -3.48 7.41
CA LEU A 417 0.80 -2.34 8.02
C LEU A 417 1.10 -2.22 9.52
N ILE A 418 1.11 -3.33 10.26
CA ILE A 418 1.46 -3.33 11.69
C ILE A 418 2.92 -2.88 11.90
N THR A 419 3.86 -3.35 11.08
CA THR A 419 5.27 -2.96 11.14
C THR A 419 5.46 -1.46 10.82
N ILE A 420 4.85 -0.97 9.73
CA ILE A 420 4.85 0.46 9.37
C ILE A 420 4.26 1.31 10.51
N LEU A 421 3.08 0.93 11.04
CA LEU A 421 2.43 1.65 12.14
C LEU A 421 3.19 1.56 13.47
N LYS A 422 4.13 0.61 13.64
CA LYS A 422 5.00 0.51 14.82
C LYS A 422 6.24 1.40 14.67
N GLN A 423 6.88 1.37 13.51
CA GLN A 423 8.16 2.07 13.26
C GLN A 423 7.98 3.53 12.88
N MET A 424 6.95 3.85 12.09
CA MET A 424 6.78 5.16 11.45
C MET A 424 5.72 6.04 12.14
N ILE A 425 5.19 5.63 13.30
CA ILE A 425 4.07 6.30 13.98
C ILE A 425 4.32 7.79 14.28
N ASN A 426 5.57 8.13 14.59
CA ASN A 426 6.00 9.50 14.88
C ASN A 426 6.08 10.39 13.63
N TYR A 427 6.06 9.79 12.43
CA TYR A 427 6.17 10.50 11.15
C TYR A 427 4.83 10.68 10.42
N LEU A 428 3.81 9.89 10.78
CA LEU A 428 2.43 9.98 10.25
C LEU A 428 1.76 11.34 10.57
N PRO A 429 0.63 11.71 9.94
CA PRO A 429 -0.10 12.94 10.29
C PRO A 429 -0.46 13.04 11.79
N GLU A 430 -0.48 14.28 12.31
CA GLU A 430 -0.76 14.56 13.74
C GLU A 430 -2.24 14.43 14.11
N GLU A 431 -3.16 14.55 13.13
CA GLU A 431 -4.59 14.32 13.32
C GLU A 431 -4.84 12.91 13.88
N GLN A 432 -5.11 12.85 15.19
CA GLN A 432 -5.44 11.67 16.00
C GLN A 432 -5.07 10.34 15.33
N VAL A 433 -3.89 9.80 15.65
CA VAL A 433 -3.29 8.56 15.10
C VAL A 433 -4.24 7.33 15.04
N THR A 434 -5.34 7.36 15.79
CA THR A 434 -6.42 6.38 15.77
C THR A 434 -7.32 6.42 14.53
N THR A 435 -7.43 7.55 13.81
CA THR A 435 -8.52 7.79 12.85
C THR A 435 -8.33 7.03 11.53
N TYR A 436 -7.24 7.28 10.78
CA TYR A 436 -6.94 6.56 9.54
C TYR A 436 -6.54 5.09 9.76
N ARG A 437 -6.07 4.73 10.97
CA ARG A 437 -5.65 3.36 11.28
C ARG A 437 -6.78 2.36 11.06
N ARG A 438 -8.01 2.68 11.49
CA ARG A 438 -9.17 1.79 11.30
C ARG A 438 -9.49 1.61 9.82
N SER A 439 -9.43 2.69 9.05
CA SER A 439 -9.68 2.71 7.62
C SER A 439 -8.65 1.88 6.83
N LEU A 440 -7.36 2.02 7.13
CA LEU A 440 -6.30 1.24 6.49
C LEU A 440 -6.37 -0.25 6.84
N ILE A 441 -6.66 -0.59 8.11
CA ILE A 441 -6.82 -2.00 8.51
C ILE A 441 -8.02 -2.62 7.79
N PHE A 442 -9.14 -1.91 7.65
CA PHE A 442 -10.29 -2.41 6.88
C PHE A 442 -9.91 -2.73 5.43
N MET A 443 -9.19 -1.84 4.74
CA MET A 443 -8.81 -2.08 3.35
C MET A 443 -7.85 -3.25 3.20
N VAL A 444 -6.86 -3.35 4.08
CA VAL A 444 -5.94 -4.50 4.12
C VAL A 444 -6.69 -5.81 4.34
N GLN A 445 -7.59 -5.85 5.34
CA GLN A 445 -8.42 -7.03 5.59
C GLN A 445 -9.37 -7.33 4.42
N LEU A 446 -9.89 -6.30 3.75
CA LEU A 446 -10.76 -6.46 2.57
C LEU A 446 -10.03 -7.17 1.44
N ALA A 447 -8.83 -6.71 1.07
CA ALA A 447 -7.98 -7.37 0.07
C ALA A 447 -7.64 -8.82 0.43
N GLU A 448 -7.46 -9.12 1.72
CA GLU A 448 -7.15 -10.47 2.21
C GLU A 448 -8.37 -11.42 2.27
N THR A 449 -9.62 -10.93 2.08
CA THR A 449 -10.82 -11.80 2.06
C THR A 449 -10.86 -12.71 0.85
N LYS A 450 -11.06 -14.02 1.07
CA LYS A 450 -10.98 -15.03 0.00
C LYS A 450 -12.35 -15.42 -0.53
N ASP A 451 -13.30 -15.62 0.37
CA ASP A 451 -14.66 -16.07 0.07
C ASP A 451 -15.75 -15.16 0.66
N ASP A 452 -17.01 -15.47 0.35
CA ASP A 452 -18.18 -14.70 0.78
C ASP A 452 -18.32 -14.64 2.31
N LYS A 453 -17.84 -15.67 3.03
CA LYS A 453 -17.93 -15.77 4.49
C LYS A 453 -16.87 -14.89 5.16
N ASP A 454 -15.65 -14.85 4.63
CA ASP A 454 -14.62 -13.89 5.06
C ASP A 454 -15.12 -12.45 4.88
N MET A 455 -15.72 -12.16 3.72
CA MET A 455 -16.33 -10.86 3.40
C MET A 455 -17.46 -10.51 4.38
N GLU A 456 -18.38 -11.44 4.62
CA GLU A 456 -19.50 -11.27 5.56
C GLU A 456 -19.02 -10.95 6.98
N GLN A 457 -18.03 -11.69 7.49
CA GLN A 457 -17.44 -11.45 8.82
C GLN A 457 -16.72 -10.11 8.93
N LEU A 458 -15.96 -9.73 7.90
CA LEU A 458 -15.29 -8.43 7.85
C LEU A 458 -16.31 -7.29 7.87
N LEU A 459 -17.35 -7.37 7.04
CA LEU A 459 -18.38 -6.35 6.98
C LEU A 459 -19.12 -6.22 8.33
N GLU A 460 -19.50 -7.32 8.97
CA GLU A 460 -20.10 -7.30 10.31
C GLU A 460 -19.21 -6.62 11.37
N ALA A 461 -17.91 -6.93 11.39
CA ALA A 461 -16.96 -6.39 12.35
C ALA A 461 -16.78 -4.87 12.26
N TYR A 462 -17.04 -4.27 11.09
CA TYR A 462 -16.98 -2.82 10.89
C TYR A 462 -18.36 -2.14 10.92
N ALA A 463 -19.42 -2.87 10.60
CA ALA A 463 -20.82 -2.47 10.73
C ALA A 463 -21.25 -2.24 12.19
N LEU A 464 -20.90 -3.19 13.07
CA LEU A 464 -21.28 -3.19 14.47
C LEU A 464 -20.13 -2.67 15.35
N PRO A 465 -20.10 -1.37 15.72
CA PRO A 465 -19.21 -0.94 16.79
C PRO A 465 -19.58 -1.67 18.08
N ILE A 466 -18.67 -2.50 18.59
CA ILE A 466 -18.83 -3.20 19.87
C ILE A 466 -19.17 -2.15 20.94
N GLY A 467 -20.39 -2.25 21.50
CA GLY A 467 -20.91 -1.27 22.44
C GLY A 467 -21.82 -0.19 21.86
N GLY A 468 -22.67 -0.48 20.87
CA GLY A 468 -23.77 0.42 20.46
C GLY A 468 -24.64 0.89 21.65
N SER A 469 -24.93 -0.01 22.60
CA SER A 469 -25.57 0.33 23.88
C SER A 469 -24.71 1.23 24.76
N SER A 470 -23.38 1.13 24.69
CA SER A 470 -22.45 2.05 25.37
C SER A 470 -22.44 3.44 24.74
N ILE A 471 -22.62 3.59 23.42
CA ILE A 471 -22.76 4.89 22.76
C ILE A 471 -24.02 5.59 23.28
N LYS A 472 -25.17 4.91 23.22
CA LYS A 472 -26.46 5.36 23.79
C LYS A 472 -26.34 5.74 25.27
N ARG A 473 -25.66 4.92 26.08
CA ARG A 473 -25.46 5.12 27.53
C ARG A 473 -24.35 6.10 27.92
N ASN A 474 -23.57 6.61 26.97
CA ASN A 474 -22.60 7.68 27.21
C ASN A 474 -23.10 9.05 26.72
N SER A 475 -24.10 9.06 25.82
CA SER A 475 -24.79 10.26 25.34
C SER A 475 -25.75 10.84 26.39
N ASN A 476 -25.82 12.17 26.45
CA ASN A 476 -26.78 12.89 27.27
C ASN A 476 -28.18 12.89 26.63
N PHE A 477 -28.25 12.84 25.28
CA PHE A 477 -29.50 12.72 24.53
C PHE A 477 -29.29 11.92 23.22
N ASN A 478 -29.93 10.76 23.13
CA ASN A 478 -29.84 9.86 21.96
C ASN A 478 -31.25 9.49 21.48
N VAL A 479 -31.48 9.56 20.17
CA VAL A 479 -32.67 9.02 19.49
C VAL A 479 -32.21 7.88 18.59
N SER A 480 -32.86 6.72 18.68
CA SER A 480 -32.47 5.50 17.96
C SER A 480 -33.66 4.63 17.60
N LEU A 481 -33.60 3.91 16.48
CA LEU A 481 -34.39 2.69 16.35
C LEU A 481 -33.72 1.61 17.20
N ASN A 482 -34.51 0.90 17.99
CA ASN A 482 -34.02 0.05 19.05
C ASN A 482 -34.88 -1.22 19.18
N GLY A 483 -34.22 -2.34 19.42
CA GLY A 483 -34.83 -3.56 19.91
C GLY A 483 -34.51 -3.77 21.38
N TYR A 484 -35.36 -4.53 22.05
CA TYR A 484 -35.07 -5.10 23.36
C TYR A 484 -35.35 -6.60 23.32
N VAL A 485 -34.66 -7.40 24.12
CA VAL A 485 -34.99 -8.82 24.31
C VAL A 485 -34.78 -9.24 25.76
N GLY A 486 -35.72 -9.97 26.37
CA GLY A 486 -35.52 -10.49 27.72
C GLY A 486 -36.79 -10.97 28.40
N LEU A 487 -36.70 -11.16 29.72
CA LEU A 487 -37.78 -11.70 30.54
C LEU A 487 -38.78 -10.58 30.89
N THR A 488 -40.07 -10.91 30.84
CA THR A 488 -41.17 -10.00 31.14
C THR A 488 -42.19 -10.68 32.06
N ALA A 489 -42.70 -9.93 33.04
CA ALA A 489 -43.76 -10.36 33.95
C ALA A 489 -44.72 -9.20 34.23
N GLY A 490 -46.03 -9.47 34.27
CA GLY A 490 -47.04 -8.43 34.32
C GLY A 490 -48.47 -8.93 34.34
N ASN A 491 -49.40 -8.05 34.01
CA ASN A 491 -50.81 -8.36 33.85
C ASN A 491 -51.25 -8.11 32.40
N GLU A 492 -52.10 -8.99 31.90
CA GLU A 492 -52.73 -8.93 30.60
C GLU A 492 -54.24 -8.80 30.79
N ILE A 493 -54.87 -7.89 30.04
CA ILE A 493 -56.33 -7.72 29.97
C ILE A 493 -56.75 -7.99 28.53
N ALA A 494 -57.62 -8.97 28.34
CA ALA A 494 -58.25 -9.26 27.06
C ALA A 494 -59.65 -8.64 27.01
N TYR A 495 -59.94 -7.89 25.94
CA TYR A 495 -61.18 -7.14 25.76
C TYR A 495 -62.23 -7.95 24.96
N GLY A 496 -62.92 -8.85 25.66
CA GLY A 496 -64.03 -9.66 25.15
C GLY A 496 -65.41 -9.11 25.54
N SER A 497 -66.46 -9.93 25.49
CA SER A 497 -67.76 -9.59 26.12
C SER A 497 -67.64 -9.38 27.63
N GLU A 498 -66.73 -10.13 28.25
CA GLU A 498 -66.26 -9.91 29.61
C GLU A 498 -64.73 -9.72 29.59
N ASN A 499 -64.24 -8.69 30.27
CA ASN A 499 -62.81 -8.41 30.34
C ASN A 499 -62.11 -9.47 31.21
N GLN A 500 -61.21 -10.25 30.61
CA GLN A 500 -60.41 -11.23 31.35
C GLN A 500 -59.04 -10.67 31.70
N ALA A 501 -58.74 -10.59 33.00
CA ALA A 501 -57.41 -10.27 33.51
C ALA A 501 -56.65 -11.57 33.85
N LYS A 502 -55.40 -11.69 33.40
CA LYS A 502 -54.49 -12.81 33.74
C LYS A 502 -53.06 -12.30 33.98
N THR A 503 -52.33 -12.99 34.83
CA THR A 503 -50.88 -12.79 34.96
C THR A 503 -50.19 -13.25 33.67
N ASN A 504 -49.32 -12.41 33.12
CA ASN A 504 -48.48 -12.70 31.95
C ASN A 504 -47.03 -12.88 32.40
N ILE A 505 -46.40 -13.98 32.01
CA ILE A 505 -44.96 -14.22 32.20
C ILE A 505 -44.42 -14.79 30.88
N GLY A 506 -43.27 -14.31 30.42
CA GLY A 506 -42.64 -14.81 29.20
C GLY A 506 -41.45 -13.99 28.74
N LEU A 507 -41.25 -13.96 27.43
CA LEU A 507 -40.24 -13.18 26.72
C LEU A 507 -40.87 -11.94 26.08
N ALA A 508 -40.21 -10.79 26.20
CA ALA A 508 -40.51 -9.60 25.42
C ALA A 508 -39.45 -9.43 24.34
N ALA A 509 -39.85 -9.10 23.10
CA ALA A 509 -38.92 -8.76 22.03
C ALA A 509 -39.43 -7.56 21.18
N PRO A 510 -39.65 -6.38 21.79
CA PRO A 510 -40.24 -5.25 21.11
C PRO A 510 -39.21 -4.44 20.30
N ILE A 511 -39.68 -3.90 19.17
CA ILE A 511 -38.95 -3.08 18.21
C ILE A 511 -39.68 -1.74 18.06
N GLY A 512 -38.93 -0.64 18.10
CA GLY A 512 -39.50 0.70 18.10
C GLY A 512 -38.48 1.82 18.18
N VAL A 513 -38.95 3.04 18.42
CA VAL A 513 -38.11 4.23 18.57
C VAL A 513 -37.81 4.46 20.05
N SER A 514 -36.53 4.63 20.39
CA SER A 514 -36.05 4.91 21.73
C SER A 514 -35.44 6.31 21.82
N ILE A 515 -35.80 7.04 22.87
CA ILE A 515 -35.26 8.36 23.21
C ILE A 515 -34.63 8.25 24.59
N ASN A 516 -33.29 8.23 24.63
CA ASN A 516 -32.51 8.14 25.86
C ASN A 516 -32.06 9.53 26.33
N PHE A 517 -32.32 9.81 27.60
CA PHE A 517 -31.99 11.05 28.32
C PHE A 517 -31.04 10.74 29.48
N ASN A 518 -30.14 11.68 29.76
CA ASN A 518 -29.27 11.66 30.96
C ASN A 518 -28.54 10.32 31.14
N LYS A 519 -28.11 9.68 30.04
CA LYS A 519 -27.38 8.39 29.97
C LYS A 519 -28.14 7.15 30.42
N ASN A 520 -29.13 7.31 31.30
CA ASN A 520 -29.70 6.22 32.10
C ASN A 520 -31.21 6.00 31.89
N PHE A 521 -31.96 6.95 31.33
CA PHE A 521 -33.41 6.83 31.17
C PHE A 521 -33.80 6.80 29.70
N THR A 522 -34.56 5.80 29.27
CA THR A 522 -35.09 5.72 27.91
C THR A 522 -36.60 5.69 27.92
N VAL A 523 -37.21 6.60 27.15
CA VAL A 523 -38.61 6.48 26.71
C VAL A 523 -38.60 5.69 25.42
N PHE A 524 -39.48 4.71 25.28
CA PHE A 524 -39.53 3.83 24.12
C PHE A 524 -40.95 3.73 23.57
N ALA A 525 -41.13 3.91 22.27
CA ALA A 525 -42.39 3.69 21.58
C ALA A 525 -42.26 2.43 20.71
N SER A 526 -42.86 1.32 21.14
CA SER A 526 -42.87 0.07 20.36
C SER A 526 -43.88 0.16 19.23
N ILE A 527 -43.57 -0.50 18.11
CA ILE A 527 -44.46 -0.65 16.95
C ILE A 527 -44.75 -2.14 16.73
N ILE A 528 -43.73 -2.98 16.92
CA ILE A 528 -43.75 -4.42 16.66
C ILE A 528 -43.23 -5.15 17.91
N ASP A 529 -43.80 -6.30 18.29
CA ASP A 529 -43.26 -7.16 19.36
C ASP A 529 -43.24 -8.64 18.95
N LEU A 530 -42.03 -9.16 18.74
CA LEU A 530 -41.82 -10.55 18.32
C LEU A 530 -42.06 -11.54 19.47
N GLY A 531 -41.98 -11.10 20.74
CA GLY A 531 -42.15 -11.95 21.92
C GLY A 531 -43.59 -12.47 22.07
N THR A 532 -44.56 -11.73 21.54
CA THR A 532 -45.98 -12.06 21.63
C THR A 532 -46.34 -13.42 21.03
N LEU A 533 -45.72 -13.82 19.92
CA LEU A 533 -45.95 -15.15 19.31
C LEU A 533 -45.18 -16.27 20.02
N VAL A 534 -44.04 -15.96 20.63
CA VAL A 534 -43.23 -16.94 21.37
C VAL A 534 -43.93 -17.35 22.67
N ASN A 535 -44.52 -16.40 23.39
CA ASN A 535 -45.18 -16.65 24.68
C ASN A 535 -46.43 -17.53 24.55
N VAL A 536 -47.13 -17.49 23.42
CA VAL A 536 -48.26 -18.38 23.15
C VAL A 536 -47.83 -19.85 23.13
N ARG A 537 -46.62 -20.15 22.64
CA ARG A 537 -46.06 -21.52 22.61
C ARG A 537 -45.52 -21.98 23.96
N LEU A 538 -45.08 -21.06 24.83
CA LEU A 538 -44.47 -21.40 26.13
C LEU A 538 -45.50 -21.84 27.19
N ASN A 539 -46.76 -21.38 27.08
CA ASN A 539 -47.78 -21.59 28.11
C ASN A 539 -48.71 -22.80 27.84
N ASN A 540 -48.36 -23.70 26.91
CA ASN A 540 -49.20 -24.84 26.47
C ASN A 540 -50.65 -24.46 26.11
N ASP A 541 -50.87 -23.22 25.67
CA ASP A 541 -52.20 -22.73 25.34
C ASP A 541 -52.66 -23.31 24.00
N THR A 542 -53.93 -23.68 23.90
CA THR A 542 -54.50 -24.35 22.70
C THR A 542 -54.85 -23.35 21.58
N THR A 543 -54.19 -22.19 21.59
CA THR A 543 -54.44 -21.06 20.70
C THR A 543 -53.71 -21.22 19.37
N PHE A 544 -54.44 -21.69 18.36
CA PHE A 544 -53.98 -21.76 16.98
C PHE A 544 -54.14 -20.41 16.26
N PHE A 545 -53.06 -19.89 15.68
CA PHE A 545 -53.12 -18.80 14.71
C PHE A 545 -53.44 -19.37 13.32
N SER A 546 -54.70 -19.32 12.89
CA SER A 546 -55.04 -19.62 11.50
C SER A 546 -54.63 -18.45 10.59
N ASN A 547 -53.74 -18.69 9.63
CA ASN A 547 -53.16 -17.69 8.73
C ASN A 547 -52.44 -16.54 9.47
N LEU A 548 -51.16 -16.73 9.78
CA LEU A 548 -50.33 -15.66 10.33
C LEU A 548 -50.16 -14.53 9.30
N LYS A 549 -50.48 -13.30 9.73
CA LYS A 549 -50.28 -12.07 8.96
C LYS A 549 -49.44 -11.06 9.75
N PHE A 550 -48.99 -10.00 9.08
CA PHE A 550 -48.13 -8.97 9.69
C PHE A 550 -48.81 -8.26 10.88
N GLU A 551 -50.13 -8.11 10.82
CA GLU A 551 -50.97 -7.53 11.87
C GLU A 551 -50.82 -8.26 13.22
N HIS A 552 -50.45 -9.55 13.22
CA HIS A 552 -50.21 -10.31 14.45
C HIS A 552 -48.89 -9.97 15.16
N PHE A 553 -48.02 -9.19 14.53
CA PHE A 553 -46.78 -8.68 15.13
C PHE A 553 -46.90 -7.22 15.59
N LEU A 554 -47.97 -6.51 15.18
CA LEU A 554 -48.21 -5.13 15.59
C LEU A 554 -48.53 -5.09 17.10
N ALA A 555 -47.69 -4.38 17.84
CA ALA A 555 -47.83 -4.19 19.28
C ALA A 555 -47.46 -2.74 19.65
N PRO A 556 -48.24 -1.75 19.18
CA PRO A 556 -48.07 -0.35 19.56
C PRO A 556 -48.07 -0.22 21.09
N GLY A 557 -47.06 0.46 21.62
CA GLY A 557 -46.84 0.52 23.06
C GLY A 557 -45.86 1.59 23.49
N ILE A 558 -45.79 1.83 24.79
CA ILE A 558 -44.88 2.78 25.42
C ILE A 558 -44.17 2.14 26.61
N GLY A 559 -42.85 2.34 26.70
CA GLY A 559 -41.99 1.84 27.75
C GLY A 559 -41.17 2.94 28.41
N LEU A 560 -40.93 2.79 29.71
CA LEU A 560 -39.98 3.57 30.48
C LEU A 560 -38.91 2.63 31.04
N TYR A 561 -37.67 2.90 30.64
CA TYR A 561 -36.54 2.01 30.84
C TYR A 561 -35.39 2.69 31.58
N TYR A 562 -34.86 2.02 32.58
CA TYR A 562 -33.64 2.37 33.29
C TYR A 562 -32.49 1.49 32.80
N ASN A 563 -31.49 2.13 32.20
CA ASN A 563 -30.31 1.51 31.63
C ASN A 563 -29.20 1.40 32.68
N PHE A 564 -28.74 0.19 33.01
CA PHE A 564 -27.61 0.01 33.92
C PHE A 564 -26.30 0.50 33.27
N LYS A 565 -25.50 1.27 34.03
CA LYS A 565 -24.21 1.81 33.55
C LYS A 565 -23.23 0.66 33.27
N LYS A 566 -22.45 0.79 32.17
CA LYS A 566 -21.44 -0.20 31.73
C LYS A 566 -21.96 -1.63 31.47
N SER A 567 -23.26 -1.80 31.31
CA SER A 567 -23.93 -3.07 30.99
C SER A 567 -24.92 -2.84 29.83
N PRO A 568 -25.24 -3.85 29.00
CA PRO A 568 -26.35 -3.77 28.06
C PRO A 568 -27.71 -4.06 28.70
N ILE A 569 -27.75 -4.42 30.00
CA ILE A 569 -28.98 -4.77 30.71
C ILE A 569 -29.79 -3.50 31.03
N THR A 570 -31.11 -3.62 30.95
CA THR A 570 -32.10 -2.57 31.18
C THR A 570 -33.24 -3.15 32.00
N LEU A 571 -33.70 -2.40 33.00
CA LEU A 571 -34.91 -2.72 33.76
C LEU A 571 -35.98 -1.69 33.42
N GLY A 572 -37.24 -2.09 33.27
CA GLY A 572 -38.30 -1.09 33.26
C GLY A 572 -39.71 -1.62 33.01
N ALA A 573 -40.66 -0.70 32.95
CA ALA A 573 -42.07 -0.99 32.79
C ALA A 573 -42.54 -0.56 31.40
N HIS A 574 -43.39 -1.35 30.77
CA HIS A 574 -44.00 -1.02 29.48
C HIS A 574 -45.45 -1.48 29.39
N TYR A 575 -46.20 -0.72 28.59
CA TYR A 575 -47.56 -1.02 28.18
C TYR A 575 -47.58 -1.26 26.68
N ASN A 576 -48.22 -2.33 26.23
CA ASN A 576 -48.46 -2.59 24.80
C ASN A 576 -49.90 -3.05 24.53
N TYR A 577 -50.48 -2.50 23.47
CA TYR A 577 -51.78 -2.88 22.92
C TYR A 577 -51.58 -3.73 21.68
N ILE A 578 -52.29 -4.84 21.61
CA ILE A 578 -52.09 -5.92 20.65
C ILE A 578 -53.44 -6.21 19.99
N PRO A 579 -53.72 -5.64 18.81
CA PRO A 579 -55.06 -5.64 18.21
C PRO A 579 -55.44 -6.99 17.60
N ASN A 580 -56.69 -7.42 17.79
CA ASN A 580 -57.35 -8.50 17.06
C ASN A 580 -56.70 -9.90 17.12
N LEU A 581 -55.83 -10.19 18.09
CA LEU A 581 -54.92 -11.34 17.99
C LEU A 581 -55.48 -12.71 18.39
N ARG A 582 -56.62 -12.79 19.10
CA ARG A 582 -56.99 -14.05 19.80
C ARG A 582 -58.40 -14.55 19.57
N THR A 583 -58.50 -15.88 19.61
CA THR A 583 -59.74 -16.59 19.90
C THR A 583 -59.72 -17.01 21.36
N ILE A 584 -60.70 -16.58 22.18
CA ILE A 584 -60.74 -16.84 23.63
C ILE A 584 -61.96 -17.68 23.96
N LYS A 585 -61.78 -18.68 24.83
CA LYS A 585 -62.87 -19.47 25.42
C LYS A 585 -63.20 -18.91 26.80
N ILE A 586 -64.43 -18.44 26.98
CA ILE A 586 -64.97 -17.90 28.24
C ILE A 586 -65.92 -18.95 28.84
N GLY A 587 -65.67 -19.38 30.08
CA GLY A 587 -66.60 -20.25 30.80
C GLY A 587 -66.07 -20.73 32.15
N ASN A 588 -66.88 -20.59 33.20
CA ASN A 588 -66.70 -21.24 34.49
C ASN A 588 -67.74 -22.36 34.62
N GLY A 589 -67.32 -23.62 34.42
CA GLY A 589 -68.17 -24.79 34.64
C GLY A 589 -68.91 -25.28 33.40
N GLU A 590 -69.89 -24.52 32.89
CA GLU A 590 -70.81 -25.02 31.86
C GLU A 590 -70.99 -24.01 30.70
N ALA A 591 -70.84 -24.51 29.46
CA ALA A 591 -70.79 -23.78 28.17
C ALA A 591 -69.65 -22.76 27.99
N ALA A 592 -68.66 -23.12 27.16
CA ALA A 592 -67.54 -22.24 26.79
C ALA A 592 -67.86 -21.39 25.54
N VAL A 593 -68.14 -20.10 25.72
CA VAL A 593 -68.32 -19.14 24.60
C VAL A 593 -66.97 -18.89 23.94
N THR A 594 -66.91 -19.01 22.61
CA THR A 594 -65.67 -18.82 21.83
C THR A 594 -65.72 -17.50 21.07
N GLU A 595 -65.03 -16.49 21.58
CA GLU A 595 -64.90 -15.17 20.96
C GLU A 595 -63.71 -15.12 20.01
N LYS A 596 -63.78 -14.33 18.94
CA LYS A 596 -62.70 -14.17 17.95
C LYS A 596 -62.31 -12.70 17.79
N ASN A 597 -61.06 -12.47 17.38
CA ASN A 597 -60.47 -11.14 17.19
C ASN A 597 -60.40 -10.30 18.47
N VAL A 598 -60.18 -10.94 19.62
CA VAL A 598 -60.03 -10.22 20.89
C VAL A 598 -58.71 -9.45 20.91
N SER A 599 -58.79 -8.14 21.14
CA SER A 599 -57.63 -7.27 21.40
C SER A 599 -57.16 -7.42 22.85
N VAL A 600 -55.86 -7.20 23.06
CA VAL A 600 -55.19 -7.46 24.33
C VAL A 600 -54.32 -6.27 24.72
N SER A 601 -54.45 -5.81 25.96
CA SER A 601 -53.49 -4.89 26.58
C SER A 601 -52.63 -5.61 27.60
N ARG A 602 -51.35 -5.29 27.66
CA ARG A 602 -50.45 -5.76 28.72
C ARG A 602 -49.79 -4.57 29.41
N PHE A 603 -49.59 -4.71 30.71
CA PHE A 603 -48.65 -3.89 31.48
C PHE A 603 -47.64 -4.82 32.15
N ASN A 604 -46.35 -4.67 31.84
CA ASN A 604 -45.30 -5.56 32.32
C ASN A 604 -44.12 -4.80 32.90
N VAL A 605 -43.44 -5.42 33.86
CA VAL A 605 -42.07 -5.10 34.27
C VAL A 605 -41.13 -6.12 33.62
N SER A 606 -40.01 -5.66 33.07
CA SER A 606 -39.13 -6.49 32.25
C SER A 606 -37.66 -6.24 32.53
N LEU A 607 -36.88 -7.32 32.53
CA LEU A 607 -35.42 -7.30 32.54
C LEU A 607 -34.94 -7.66 31.14
N LEU A 608 -34.39 -6.66 30.45
CA LEU A 608 -34.15 -6.65 29.01
C LEU A 608 -32.67 -6.45 28.70
N VAL A 609 -32.22 -7.00 27.58
CA VAL A 609 -30.97 -6.62 26.90
C VAL A 609 -31.32 -5.59 25.83
N ASP A 610 -30.64 -4.46 25.87
CA ASP A 610 -30.78 -3.32 24.96
C ASP A 610 -29.99 -3.56 23.67
N ILE A 611 -30.70 -3.61 22.53
CA ILE A 611 -30.14 -3.84 21.21
C ILE A 611 -30.43 -2.61 20.33
N PRO A 612 -29.60 -1.54 20.38
CA PRO A 612 -29.74 -0.43 19.45
C PRO A 612 -29.51 -0.88 18.02
N PHE A 613 -30.45 -0.59 17.13
CA PHE A 613 -30.36 -0.94 15.72
C PHE A 613 -29.61 0.15 14.95
N PHE A 614 -30.05 1.41 15.07
CA PHE A 614 -29.30 2.55 14.56
C PHE A 614 -29.65 3.83 15.33
N THR A 615 -28.67 4.73 15.43
CA THR A 615 -28.84 6.03 16.08
C THR A 615 -29.22 7.09 15.05
N LEU A 616 -30.42 7.66 15.22
CA LEU A 616 -30.96 8.76 14.42
C LEU A 616 -30.36 10.11 14.85
N TYR A 617 -30.08 10.29 16.15
CA TYR A 617 -29.49 11.51 16.69
C TYR A 617 -28.70 11.22 17.97
N ASN A 618 -27.60 11.92 18.23
CA ASN A 618 -26.76 11.71 19.41
C ASN A 618 -26.08 13.01 19.87
N LYS A 619 -26.12 13.30 21.18
CA LYS A 619 -25.43 14.44 21.81
C LYS A 619 -24.81 14.10 23.16
#